data_AF-A0A2N2ZVB9-F1
#
_entry.id   AF-A0A2N2ZVB9-F1
#
_cell.length_a   1.000
_cell.length_b   1.000
_cell.length_c   1.000
_cell.angle_alpha   90.00
_cell.angle_beta   90.00
_cell.angle_gamma   90.00
#
_symmetry.space_group_name_H-M   'P 1'
#
loop_
_entity.id
_entity.type
_entity.pdbx_description
1 polymer ?
#
loop_
_entity_poly.entity_id
_entity_poly.type
_entity_poly.pdbx_seq_one_letter_code
_entity_poly.pdbx_strand_id
1 'polypeptide(L)' 'MKTFTQLVKNLKNDFSKLKSIKVAVLGDSATQFLSQALKGTGYDYGLDLNIWEADFNQIERQVFDPTSELYE' A
#
# COMPACT_ATOMS: atom_id res chain seq x y z
N MET A 1 4.17 17.81 -7.34
CA MET A 1 3.33 16.79 -6.69
C MET A 1 2.31 16.29 -7.72
N LYS A 2 2.20 14.99 -7.95
CA LYS A 2 1.21 14.43 -8.91
C LYS A 2 -0.19 14.46 -8.30
N THR A 3 -1.21 14.58 -9.14
CA THR A 3 -2.60 14.40 -8.71
C THR A 3 -2.91 12.93 -8.50
N PHE A 4 -3.95 12.61 -7.71
CA PHE A 4 -4.38 11.23 -7.49
C PHE A 4 -4.63 10.47 -8.81
N THR A 5 -5.30 11.11 -9.77
CA THR A 5 -5.56 10.51 -11.10
C THR A 5 -4.27 10.18 -11.86
N GLN A 6 -3.21 10.99 -11.72
CA GLN A 6 -1.91 10.68 -12.32
C GLN A 6 -1.24 9.47 -11.64
N LEU A 7 -1.37 9.34 -10.33
CA LEU A 7 -0.84 8.18 -9.59
C LEU A 7 -1.58 6.88 -9.95
N VAL A 8 -2.91 6.93 -10.06
CA VAL A 8 -3.71 5.77 -10.46
C VAL A 8 -3.35 5.28 -11.87
N LYS A 9 -2.97 6.19 -12.79
CA LYS A 9 -2.49 5.80 -14.12
C LYS A 9 -1.22 4.95 -14.05
N ASN A 10 -0.33 5.21 -13.09
CA ASN A 10 0.91 4.43 -12.94
C ASN A 10 0.63 2.95 -12.61
N LEU A 11 -0.50 2.63 -11.98
CA LEU A 11 -0.87 1.26 -11.60
C LEU A 11 -1.07 0.32 -12.80
N LYS A 12 -1.18 0.87 -14.02
CA LYS A 12 -1.32 0.10 -15.27
C LYS A 12 0.01 -0.21 -15.94
N ASN A 13 1.12 0.34 -15.44
CA ASN A 13 2.45 0.09 -16.00
C ASN A 13 2.98 -1.29 -15.59
N ASP A 14 4.09 -1.70 -16.19
CA ASP A 14 4.81 -2.92 -15.82
C ASP A 14 5.74 -2.66 -14.63
N PHE A 15 5.54 -3.43 -13.55
CA PHE A 15 6.33 -3.36 -12.31
C PHE A 15 7.41 -4.44 -12.23
N SER A 16 7.48 -5.38 -13.17
CA SER A 16 8.29 -6.61 -13.08
C SER A 16 9.81 -6.37 -12.92
N LYS A 17 10.30 -5.21 -13.38
CA LYS A 17 11.72 -4.83 -13.30
C LYS A 17 12.04 -3.93 -12.11
N LEU A 18 11.04 -3.56 -11.31
CA LEU A 18 11.20 -2.64 -10.19
C LEU A 18 11.59 -3.39 -8.92
N LYS A 19 12.21 -2.68 -7.97
CA LYS A 19 12.58 -3.27 -6.68
C LYS A 19 11.31 -3.53 -5.87
N SER A 20 11.03 -4.80 -5.60
CA SER A 20 9.89 -5.21 -4.78
C SER A 20 10.12 -4.87 -3.30
N ILE A 21 9.13 -4.23 -2.68
CA ILE A 21 9.11 -3.88 -1.25
C ILE A 21 7.73 -4.21 -0.68
N LYS A 22 7.69 -4.98 0.42
CA LYS A 22 6.45 -5.23 1.17
C LYS A 22 6.12 -4.03 2.05
N VAL A 23 4.86 -3.62 2.05
CA VAL A 23 4.36 -2.49 2.86
C VAL A 23 3.02 -2.88 3.47
N ALA A 24 2.85 -2.67 4.78
CA ALA A 24 1.57 -2.81 5.46
C ALA A 24 0.93 -1.44 5.68
N VAL A 25 -0.37 -1.31 5.41
CA VAL A 25 -1.17 -0.10 5.66
C VAL A 25 -2.30 -0.44 6.63
N LEU A 26 -2.35 0.30 7.74
CA LEU A 26 -3.39 0.16 8.76
C LEU A 26 -3.94 1.56 9.06
N GLY A 27 -5.26 1.67 9.19
CA GLY A 27 -5.95 2.94 9.39
C GLY A 27 -7.23 2.79 10.21
N ASP A 28 -7.58 3.86 10.93
CA ASP A 28 -8.88 4.10 11.57
C ASP A 28 -9.91 4.70 10.61
N SER A 29 -9.50 4.86 9.35
CA SER A 29 -10.25 5.46 8.25
C SER A 29 -10.10 4.60 6.98
N ALA A 30 -10.87 4.94 5.95
CA ALA A 30 -10.81 4.25 4.66
C ALA A 30 -9.46 4.52 3.96
N THR A 31 -8.59 3.51 3.88
CA THR A 31 -7.22 3.63 3.38
C THR A 31 -7.03 3.26 1.90
N GLN A 32 -8.09 2.87 1.18
CA GLN A 32 -7.97 2.29 -0.15
C GLN A 32 -7.35 3.26 -1.17
N PHE A 33 -7.70 4.56 -1.09
CA PHE A 33 -7.09 5.59 -1.94
C PHE A 33 -5.65 5.91 -1.54
N LEU A 34 -5.32 5.80 -0.25
CA LEU A 34 -3.94 5.94 0.21
C LEU A 34 -3.08 4.79 -0.34
N SER A 35 -3.55 3.54 -0.25
CA SER A 35 -2.88 2.36 -0.83
C SER A 35 -2.62 2.52 -2.32
N GLN A 36 -3.61 2.98 -3.09
CA GLN A 36 -3.44 3.25 -4.52
C GLN A 36 -2.42 4.36 -4.80
N ALA A 37 -2.48 5.47 -4.05
CA ALA A 37 -1.55 6.58 -4.19
C ALA A 37 -0.11 6.18 -3.84
N LEU A 38 0.08 5.38 -2.78
CA LEU A 38 1.38 4.84 -2.39
C LEU A 38 1.96 3.97 -3.50
N LYS A 39 1.20 2.99 -4.01
CA LYS A 39 1.67 2.11 -5.10
C LYS A 39 2.00 2.89 -6.37
N GLY A 40 1.15 3.84 -6.75
CA GLY A 40 1.40 4.72 -7.90
C GLY A 40 2.63 5.61 -7.72
N THR A 41 2.88 6.07 -6.49
CA THR A 41 4.09 6.83 -6.14
C THR A 41 5.33 5.95 -6.18
N GLY A 42 5.26 4.73 -5.63
CA GLY A 42 6.35 3.76 -5.66
C GLY A 42 6.90 3.53 -7.07
N TYR A 43 6.00 3.42 -8.07
CA TYR A 43 6.39 3.30 -9.48
C TYR A 43 7.31 4.44 -9.93
N ASP A 44 7.01 5.68 -9.57
CA ASP A 44 7.83 6.85 -9.94
C ASP A 44 9.23 6.82 -9.31
N TYR A 45 9.38 6.12 -8.18
CA TYR A 45 10.65 5.92 -7.50
C TYR A 45 11.32 4.59 -7.86
N GLY A 46 10.82 3.86 -8.86
CA GLY A 46 11.38 2.58 -9.29
C GLY A 46 11.12 1.43 -8.31
N LEU A 47 10.04 1.51 -7.54
CA LEU A 47 9.64 0.54 -6.53
C LEU A 47 8.33 -0.17 -6.91
N ASP A 48 8.29 -1.48 -6.72
CA ASP A 48 7.05 -2.26 -6.72
C ASP A 48 6.58 -2.47 -5.27
N LEU A 49 5.68 -1.59 -4.82
CA LEU A 49 5.11 -1.69 -3.48
C LEU A 49 4.02 -2.76 -3.47
N ASN A 50 4.35 -3.87 -2.80
CA ASN A 50 3.44 -4.96 -2.51
C ASN A 50 2.71 -4.63 -1.21
N ILE A 51 1.56 -3.96 -1.35
CA ILE A 51 0.78 -3.43 -0.25
C ILE A 51 -0.18 -4.50 0.26
N TRP A 52 -0.08 -4.80 1.55
CA TRP A 52 -1.14 -5.41 2.33
C TRP A 52 -1.87 -4.32 3.12
N GLU A 53 -3.19 -4.34 3.10
CA GLU A 53 -4.04 -3.36 3.77
C GLU A 53 -4.92 -4.08 4.78
N ALA A 54 -4.87 -3.63 6.03
CA ALA A 54 -5.76 -4.13 7.07
C ALA A 54 -7.19 -3.63 6.86
N ASP A 55 -8.16 -4.34 7.44
CA ASP A 55 -9.55 -3.90 7.48
C ASP A 55 -9.71 -2.59 8.26
N PHE A 56 -10.80 -1.86 7.96
CA PHE A 56 -11.12 -0.57 8.57
C PHE A 56 -11.10 -0.63 10.10
N ASN A 57 -10.36 0.29 10.72
CA ASN A 57 -10.30 0.47 12.16
C ASN A 57 -9.84 -0.79 12.93
N GLN A 58 -8.85 -1.50 12.37
CA GLN A 58 -8.24 -2.70 12.96
C GLN A 58 -6.77 -2.50 13.36
N ILE A 59 -6.31 -1.25 13.57
CA ILE A 59 -4.92 -0.98 13.93
C ILE A 59 -4.52 -1.77 15.18
N GLU A 60 -5.29 -1.65 16.27
CA GLU A 60 -4.98 -2.27 17.55
C GLU A 60 -5.04 -3.80 17.47
N ARG A 61 -6.05 -4.36 16.80
CA ARG A 61 -6.17 -5.82 16.63
C ARG A 61 -4.93 -6.36 15.91
N GLN A 62 -4.56 -5.75 14.78
CA GLN A 62 -3.45 -6.22 13.98
C GLN A 62 -2.10 -6.05 14.69
N VAL A 63 -1.89 -4.94 15.41
CA VAL A 63 -0.60 -4.68 16.07
C VAL A 63 -0.45 -5.42 17.39
N PHE A 64 -1.53 -5.60 18.16
CA PHE A 64 -1.43 -6.18 19.51
C PHE A 64 -1.63 -7.69 19.57
N ASP A 65 -2.18 -8.30 18.52
CA ASP A 65 -2.23 -9.76 18.39
C ASP A 65 -1.03 -10.25 17.56
N PRO A 66 -0.04 -10.92 18.18
CA PRO A 66 1.12 -11.46 17.46
C PRO A 66 0.77 -12.56 16.45
N THR A 67 -0.46 -13.06 16.46
CA THR A 67 -0.98 -14.06 15.52
C THR A 67 -1.80 -13.45 14.38
N SER A 68 -1.84 -12.12 14.29
CA SER A 68 -2.59 -11.40 13.27
C SER A 68 -1.95 -11.49 11.88
N GLU A 69 -2.74 -11.12 10.87
CA GLU A 69 -2.32 -11.10 9.47
C GLU A 69 -1.16 -10.12 9.20
N LEU A 70 -0.92 -9.14 10.08
CA LEU A 70 0.23 -8.22 9.99
C LEU A 70 1.58 -8.94 10.11
N TYR A 71 1.64 -10.06 10.86
CA TYR A 71 2.87 -10.76 11.20
C TYR A 71 3.14 -12.01 10.35
N GLU A 72 2.25 -12.36 9.43
CA GLU A 72 2.42 -13.45 8.44
C GLU A 72 3.28 -13.04 7.23
#